data_AF-A0A843RTV4-F1
#
_entry.id   AF-A0A843RTV4-F1
#
_cell.length_a   1.000
_cell.length_b   1.000
_cell.length_c   1.000
_cell.angle_alpha   90.00
_cell.angle_beta   90.00
_cell.angle_gamma   90.00
#
_symmetry.space_group_name_H-M   'P 1'
#
loop_
_entity.id
_entity.type
_entity.pdbx_description
1 polymer ?
#
loop_
_entity_poly.entity_id
_entity_poly.type
_entity_poly.pdbx_seq_one_letter_code
_entity_poly.pdbx_strand_id
1 'polypeptide(L)'
;MGRLRAVSGRRAATLCLALFVFAGYYKAADLLRLVPIDLTLVFWALTAGFCLLALWRERRLPPGTLPMLAVFAAMAVGLHWPADLAGYPAQKELRLFSLTALAAFAPLALLQDDDERQVFVYAVGLLGVAMVVSAALAIATSGEFNRVGAFYSNPILLARASGFTVLLVCLLYWLGRIRIWLFLPAAAA
;
A
#
# COMPACT_ATOMS: atom_id res chain seq x y z
N MET A 1 1.68 -11.45 -30.06
CA MET A 1 1.17 -10.17 -29.49
C MET A 1 0.42 -10.31 -28.16
N GLY A 2 -0.24 -11.43 -27.82
CA GLY A 2 -1.00 -11.59 -26.56
C GLY A 2 -0.19 -11.63 -25.26
N ARG A 3 1.04 -12.19 -25.27
CA ARG A 3 1.89 -12.30 -24.06
C ARG A 3 2.38 -10.96 -23.51
N LEU A 4 2.72 -10.00 -24.38
CA LEU A 4 3.20 -8.66 -23.95
C LEU A 4 2.10 -7.84 -23.25
N ARG A 5 0.85 -7.93 -23.72
CA ARG A 5 -0.30 -7.28 -23.06
C ARG A 5 -0.64 -7.91 -21.71
N ALA A 6 -0.51 -9.24 -21.60
CA ALA A 6 -0.74 -9.94 -20.34
C ALA A 6 0.28 -9.54 -19.26
N VAL A 7 1.57 -9.46 -19.62
CA VAL A 7 2.65 -9.01 -18.72
C VAL A 7 2.47 -7.55 -18.30
N SER A 8 2.06 -6.68 -19.24
CA SER A 8 1.76 -5.28 -18.95
C SER A 8 0.57 -5.12 -17.99
N GLY A 9 -0.50 -5.91 -18.17
CA GLY A 9 -1.68 -5.85 -17.32
C GLY A 9 -1.42 -6.31 -15.87
N ARG A 10 -0.61 -7.34 -15.67
CA ARG A 10 -0.26 -7.81 -14.33
C ARG A 10 0.64 -6.82 -13.58
N ARG A 11 1.66 -6.27 -14.24
CA ARG A 11 2.49 -5.20 -13.66
C ARG A 11 1.67 -3.97 -13.28
N ALA A 12 0.71 -3.58 -14.12
CA ALA A 12 -0.20 -2.47 -13.80
C ALA A 12 -1.05 -2.77 -12.56
N ALA A 13 -1.57 -4.00 -12.43
CA ALA A 13 -2.30 -4.42 -11.23
C ALA A 13 -1.43 -4.38 -9.97
N THR A 14 -0.18 -4.85 -10.05
CA THR A 14 0.80 -4.79 -8.97
C THR A 14 1.11 -3.35 -8.53
N LEU A 15 1.33 -2.46 -9.48
CA LEU A 15 1.58 -1.04 -9.19
C LEU A 15 0.34 -0.37 -8.60
N CYS A 16 -0.85 -0.69 -9.11
CA CYS A 16 -2.10 -0.20 -8.55
C CYS A 16 -2.31 -0.66 -7.10
N LEU A 17 -1.97 -1.92 -6.78
CA LEU A 17 -1.99 -2.43 -5.41
C LEU A 17 -1.00 -1.67 -4.51
N ALA A 18 0.22 -1.42 -4.97
CA ALA A 18 1.19 -0.63 -4.21
C ALA A 18 0.67 0.79 -3.95
N LEU A 19 0.13 1.47 -4.96
CA LEU A 19 -0.49 2.79 -4.79
C LEU A 19 -1.70 2.76 -3.86
N PHE A 20 -2.53 1.72 -3.93
CA PHE A 20 -3.67 1.53 -3.04
C PHE A 20 -3.26 1.41 -1.57
N VAL A 21 -2.26 0.58 -1.27
CA VAL A 21 -1.76 0.38 0.10
C VAL A 21 -1.25 1.70 0.71
N PHE A 22 -0.70 2.59 -0.12
CA PHE A 22 -0.22 3.91 0.30
C PHE A 22 -1.23 5.05 0.07
N ALA A 23 -2.46 4.76 -0.38
CA ALA A 23 -3.41 5.80 -0.75
C ALA A 23 -3.83 6.70 0.43
N GLY A 24 -3.80 6.16 1.64
CA GLY A 24 -4.03 6.93 2.86
C GLY A 24 -3.05 8.10 3.07
N TYR A 25 -1.84 8.01 2.50
CA TYR A 25 -0.84 9.09 2.59
C TYR A 25 -1.10 10.22 1.59
N TYR A 26 -1.56 9.88 0.38
CA TYR A 26 -1.88 10.88 -0.64
C TYR A 26 -3.07 11.75 -0.23
N LYS A 27 -4.02 11.19 0.53
CA LYS A 27 -5.16 11.93 1.06
C LYS A 27 -4.78 12.94 2.13
N ALA A 28 -3.73 12.66 2.91
CA ALA A 28 -3.21 13.62 3.89
C ALA A 28 -2.42 14.75 3.21
N ALA A 29 -1.82 14.46 2.05
CA ALA A 29 -1.09 15.43 1.25
C ALA A 29 -2.05 16.50 0.70
N ASP A 30 -1.99 17.72 1.24
CA ASP A 30 -2.67 18.88 0.68
C ASP A 30 -2.30 19.16 -0.81
N LEU A 31 -1.26 18.49 -1.34
CA LEU A 31 -0.85 18.49 -2.75
C LEU A 31 -1.95 18.05 -3.73
N LEU A 32 -2.95 17.28 -3.28
CA LEU A 32 -4.00 16.72 -4.14
C LEU A 32 -5.38 17.35 -3.93
N ARG A 33 -5.48 18.48 -3.21
CA ARG A 33 -6.73 19.25 -3.08
C ARG A 33 -7.37 19.65 -4.41
N LEU A 34 -6.58 19.68 -5.49
CA LEU A 34 -7.04 20.02 -6.84
C LEU A 34 -7.85 18.89 -7.51
N VAL A 35 -7.74 17.65 -7.03
CA VAL A 35 -8.49 16.52 -7.60
C VAL A 35 -9.76 16.32 -6.78
N PRO A 36 -10.97 16.52 -7.35
CA PRO A 36 -12.24 16.40 -6.61
C PRO A 36 -12.62 14.96 -6.27
N ILE A 37 -11.75 13.99 -6.57
CA ILE A 37 -12.00 12.55 -6.46
C ILE A 37 -11.07 11.97 -5.38
N ASP A 38 -11.63 11.20 -4.45
CA ASP A 38 -10.85 10.49 -3.44
C ASP A 38 -10.03 9.37 -4.12
N LEU A 39 -8.73 9.64 -4.34
CA LEU A 39 -7.80 8.70 -4.96
C LEU A 39 -7.74 7.36 -4.22
N THR A 40 -8.02 7.32 -2.92
CA THR A 40 -8.12 6.07 -2.17
C THR A 40 -9.24 5.20 -2.72
N LEU A 41 -10.40 5.78 -3.02
CA LEU A 41 -11.52 5.05 -3.61
C LEU A 41 -11.22 4.62 -5.04
N VAL A 42 -10.50 5.43 -5.81
CA VAL A 42 -10.09 5.09 -7.18
C VAL A 42 -9.15 3.88 -7.16
N PHE A 43 -8.07 3.94 -6.39
CA PHE A 43 -7.12 2.82 -6.31
C PHE A 43 -7.75 1.59 -5.65
N TRP A 44 -8.66 1.77 -4.70
CA TRP A 44 -9.46 0.68 -4.14
C TRP A 44 -10.30 -0.01 -5.23
N ALA A 45 -11.07 0.76 -5.99
CA ALA A 45 -11.95 0.23 -7.04
C ALA A 45 -11.15 -0.47 -8.15
N LEU A 46 -10.03 0.12 -8.58
CA LEU A 46 -9.14 -0.48 -9.57
C LEU A 46 -8.51 -1.78 -9.06
N THR A 47 -7.99 -1.78 -7.83
CA THR A 47 -7.39 -2.98 -7.22
C THR A 47 -8.42 -4.09 -7.05
N ALA A 48 -9.62 -3.75 -6.58
CA ALA A 48 -10.74 -4.69 -6.49
C ALA A 48 -11.11 -5.26 -7.88
N GLY A 49 -11.19 -4.39 -8.89
CA GLY A 49 -11.44 -4.80 -10.28
C GLY A 49 -10.39 -5.76 -10.81
N PHE A 50 -9.10 -5.50 -10.56
CA PHE A 50 -8.02 -6.41 -10.94
C PHE A 50 -8.10 -7.75 -10.19
N CYS A 51 -8.44 -7.74 -8.90
CA CYS A 51 -8.63 -8.98 -8.13
C CYS A 51 -9.79 -9.81 -8.67
N LEU A 52 -10.94 -9.18 -8.93
CA LEU A 52 -12.11 -9.85 -9.50
C LEU A 52 -11.81 -10.41 -10.89
N LEU A 53 -11.09 -9.66 -11.72
CA LEU A 53 -10.66 -10.12 -13.04
C LEU A 53 -9.70 -11.32 -12.96
N ALA A 54 -8.77 -11.31 -12.01
CA ALA A 54 -7.86 -12.43 -11.76
C ALA A 54 -8.63 -13.68 -11.32
N LEU A 55 -9.52 -13.54 -10.33
CA LEU A 55 -10.37 -14.63 -9.84
C LEU A 55 -11.29 -15.19 -10.94
N TRP A 56 -11.89 -14.32 -11.76
CA TRP A 56 -12.72 -14.75 -12.89
C TRP A 56 -11.89 -15.57 -13.88
N ARG A 57 -10.71 -15.08 -14.25
CA ARG A 57 -9.86 -15.74 -15.25
C ARG A 57 -9.34 -17.09 -14.80
N GLU A 58 -8.92 -17.19 -13.54
CA GLU A 58 -8.27 -18.39 -13.03
C GLU A 58 -9.26 -19.40 -12.44
N ARG A 59 -10.49 -18.95 -12.11
CA ARG A 59 -11.58 -19.75 -11.52
C ARG A 59 -11.14 -20.58 -10.30
N ARG A 60 -10.11 -20.12 -9.61
CA ARG A 60 -9.51 -20.78 -8.45
C ARG A 60 -9.25 -19.73 -7.39
N LEU A 61 -9.45 -20.12 -6.14
CA LEU A 61 -9.09 -19.27 -5.01
C LEU A 61 -7.59 -19.44 -4.74
N PRO A 62 -6.85 -18.33 -4.55
CA PRO A 62 -5.44 -18.39 -4.19
C PRO A 62 -5.20 -19.20 -2.90
N PRO A 63 -4.07 -19.92 -2.80
CA PRO A 63 -3.67 -20.56 -1.56
C PRO A 63 -3.51 -19.50 -0.46
N GLY A 64 -4.09 -19.75 0.71
CA GLY A 64 -4.10 -18.78 1.82
C GLY A 64 -5.39 -17.96 1.93
N THR A 65 -6.31 -18.05 0.96
CA THR A 65 -7.61 -17.35 1.04
C THR A 65 -8.44 -17.83 2.25
N LEU A 66 -8.51 -19.13 2.50
CA LEU A 66 -9.26 -19.71 3.63
C LEU A 66 -8.74 -19.27 5.01
N PRO A 67 -7.44 -19.39 5.35
CA PRO A 67 -6.96 -18.90 6.64
C PRO A 67 -7.11 -17.38 6.78
N MET A 68 -6.93 -16.61 5.70
CA MET A 68 -7.17 -15.16 5.73
C MET A 68 -8.65 -14.86 6.00
N LEU A 69 -9.57 -15.60 5.38
CA LEU A 69 -11.01 -15.48 5.63
C LEU A 69 -11.38 -15.83 7.08
N ALA A 70 -10.72 -16.83 7.68
CA ALA A 70 -10.90 -17.15 9.09
C ALA A 70 -10.44 -16.00 10.01
N VAL A 71 -9.30 -15.35 9.72
CA VAL A 71 -8.83 -14.17 10.46
C VAL A 71 -9.84 -13.03 10.34
N PHE A 72 -10.30 -12.72 9.12
CA PHE A 72 -11.29 -11.67 8.91
C PHE A 72 -12.65 -11.98 9.53
N ALA A 73 -13.07 -13.25 9.55
CA ALA A 73 -14.27 -13.69 10.25
C ALA A 73 -14.15 -13.50 11.76
N ALA A 74 -12.99 -13.82 12.34
CA ALA A 74 -12.72 -13.56 13.76
C ALA A 74 -12.71 -12.05 14.07
N MET A 75 -12.12 -11.23 13.20
CA MET A 75 -12.18 -9.76 13.33
C MET A 75 -13.60 -9.21 13.19
N ALA A 76 -14.43 -9.83 12.36
CA ALA A 76 -15.82 -9.43 12.16
C ALA A 76 -16.69 -9.60 13.42
N VAL A 77 -16.30 -10.46 14.36
CA VAL A 77 -16.99 -10.57 15.67
C VAL A 77 -16.88 -9.28 16.48
N GLY A 78 -15.78 -8.54 16.31
CA GLY A 78 -15.55 -7.25 16.98
C GLY A 78 -16.20 -6.06 16.28
N LEU A 79 -16.83 -6.25 15.11
CA LEU A 79 -17.58 -5.20 14.45
C LEU A 79 -18.90 -4.98 15.20
N HIS A 80 -19.12 -3.76 15.66
CA HIS A 80 -20.41 -3.39 16.21
C HIS A 80 -21.41 -3.37 15.07
N TRP A 81 -22.32 -4.34 15.02
CA TRP A 81 -23.38 -4.33 14.04
C TRP A 81 -24.31 -3.15 14.34
N PRO A 82 -24.30 -2.09 13.52
CA PRO A 82 -25.00 -0.87 13.85
C PRO A 82 -26.49 -1.05 13.57
N ALA A 83 -27.35 -0.50 14.43
CA ALA A 83 -28.78 -0.39 14.16
C ALA A 83 -29.06 0.51 12.93
N ASP A 84 -28.16 1.45 12.65
CA ASP A 84 -28.20 2.33 11.49
C ASP A 84 -26.88 2.28 10.70
N LEU A 85 -26.93 1.67 9.51
CA LEU A 85 -25.82 1.59 8.57
C LEU A 85 -25.47 2.95 7.95
N ALA A 86 -26.37 3.95 8.02
CA ALA A 86 -26.11 5.31 7.58
C ALA A 86 -25.34 6.13 8.62
N GLY A 87 -25.20 5.64 9.86
CA GLY A 87 -24.45 6.29 10.91
C GLY A 87 -22.97 6.49 10.54
N TYR A 88 -22.44 7.69 10.76
CA TYR A 88 -21.03 8.01 10.51
C TYR A 88 -20.02 7.02 11.14
N PRO A 89 -20.22 6.54 12.39
CA PRO A 89 -19.32 5.54 13.00
C PRO A 89 -19.32 4.21 12.22
N ALA A 90 -20.51 3.72 11.86
CA ALA A 90 -20.70 2.51 11.08
C ALA A 90 -20.01 2.58 9.72
N GLN A 91 -20.21 3.68 8.99
CA GLN A 91 -19.58 3.89 7.69
C GLN A 91 -18.05 3.92 7.78
N LYS A 92 -17.50 4.48 8.86
CA LYS A 92 -16.05 4.53 9.08
C LYS A 92 -15.47 3.14 9.39
N GLU A 93 -16.14 2.36 10.23
CA GLU A 93 -15.74 1.00 10.57
C GLU A 93 -15.79 0.08 9.34
N LEU A 94 -16.91 0.11 8.58
CA LEU A 94 -17.06 -0.67 7.35
C LEU A 94 -16.06 -0.28 6.27
N ARG A 95 -15.78 1.03 6.12
CA ARG A 95 -14.74 1.50 5.20
C ARG A 95 -13.36 0.98 5.64
N LEU A 96 -13.01 1.10 6.92
CA LEU A 96 -11.72 0.60 7.41
C LEU A 96 -11.59 -0.91 7.21
N PHE A 97 -12.64 -1.67 7.55
CA PHE A 97 -12.67 -3.12 7.41
C PHE A 97 -12.53 -3.54 5.94
N SER A 98 -13.29 -2.94 5.03
CA SER A 98 -13.26 -3.25 3.59
C SER A 98 -11.94 -2.86 2.91
N LEU A 99 -11.35 -1.72 3.29
CA LEU A 99 -10.02 -1.32 2.83
C LEU A 99 -8.95 -2.31 3.32
N THR A 100 -9.02 -2.70 4.59
CA THR A 100 -8.08 -3.66 5.19
C THR A 100 -8.23 -5.04 4.58
N ALA A 101 -9.46 -5.49 4.33
CA ALA A 101 -9.75 -6.74 3.64
C ALA A 101 -9.13 -6.74 2.24
N LEU A 102 -9.37 -5.71 1.44
CA LEU A 102 -8.79 -5.65 0.10
C LEU A 102 -7.25 -5.63 0.16
N ALA A 103 -6.65 -4.88 1.09
CA ALA A 103 -5.19 -4.84 1.24
C ALA A 103 -4.59 -6.20 1.62
N ALA A 104 -5.34 -7.02 2.36
CA ALA A 104 -4.90 -8.35 2.79
C ALA A 104 -5.13 -9.43 1.71
N PHE A 105 -6.27 -9.40 1.01
CA PHE A 105 -6.60 -10.41 0.00
C PHE A 105 -5.98 -10.12 -1.38
N ALA A 106 -5.80 -8.85 -1.75
CA ALA A 106 -5.28 -8.49 -3.06
C ALA A 106 -3.88 -9.04 -3.36
N PRO A 107 -2.91 -9.06 -2.42
CA PRO A 107 -1.62 -9.71 -2.63
C PRO A 107 -1.74 -11.19 -3.00
N LEU A 108 -2.68 -11.93 -2.38
CA LEU A 108 -2.90 -13.35 -2.66
C LEU A 108 -3.37 -13.57 -4.10
N ALA A 109 -4.22 -12.66 -4.61
CA ALA A 109 -4.75 -12.74 -5.96
C ALA A 109 -3.77 -12.20 -7.03
N LEU A 110 -3.02 -11.14 -6.72
CA LEU A 110 -2.26 -10.35 -7.69
C LEU A 110 -0.73 -10.59 -7.67
N LEU A 111 -0.18 -11.21 -6.63
CA LEU A 111 1.27 -11.46 -6.47
C LEU A 111 1.59 -12.96 -6.46
N GLN A 112 1.22 -13.63 -7.55
CA GLN A 112 1.35 -15.08 -7.66
C GLN A 112 2.78 -15.47 -8.03
N ASP A 113 3.39 -14.70 -8.92
CA ASP A 113 4.73 -14.95 -9.45
C ASP A 113 5.80 -14.11 -8.75
N ASP A 114 7.04 -14.58 -8.76
CA ASP A 114 8.17 -13.88 -8.13
C ASP A 114 8.45 -12.52 -8.79
N ASP A 115 8.23 -12.40 -10.10
CA ASP A 115 8.35 -11.13 -10.84
C ASP A 115 7.37 -10.07 -10.30
N GLU A 116 6.13 -10.47 -10.02
CA GLU A 116 5.08 -9.57 -9.51
C GLU A 116 5.41 -9.12 -8.08
N ARG A 117 5.84 -10.07 -7.25
CA ARG A 117 6.30 -9.79 -5.88
C ARG A 117 7.48 -8.83 -5.88
N GLN A 118 8.43 -9.01 -6.79
CA GLN A 118 9.59 -8.14 -6.92
C GLN A 118 9.19 -6.72 -7.35
N VAL A 119 8.30 -6.59 -8.34
CA VAL A 119 7.75 -5.28 -8.75
C VAL A 119 7.02 -4.60 -7.59
N PHE A 120 6.22 -5.34 -6.83
CA PHE A 120 5.52 -4.81 -5.65
C PHE A 120 6.50 -4.28 -4.60
N VAL A 121 7.50 -5.07 -4.23
CA VAL A 121 8.53 -4.71 -3.25
C VAL A 121 9.27 -3.45 -3.69
N TYR A 122 9.68 -3.36 -4.96
CA TYR A 122 10.33 -2.16 -5.48
C TYR A 122 9.41 -0.93 -5.50
N ALA A 123 8.15 -1.10 -5.88
CA ALA A 123 7.18 0.00 -5.87
C ALA A 123 6.96 0.54 -4.46
N VAL A 124 6.77 -0.36 -3.48
CA VAL A 124 6.62 0.01 -2.07
C VAL A 124 7.89 0.66 -1.53
N GLY A 125 9.07 0.11 -1.83
CA GLY A 125 10.35 0.70 -1.42
C GLY A 125 10.54 2.11 -1.99
N LEU A 126 10.23 2.31 -3.27
CA LEU A 126 10.31 3.63 -3.93
C LEU A 126 9.35 4.63 -3.30
N LEU A 127 8.09 4.23 -3.05
CA LEU A 127 7.10 5.07 -2.37
C LEU A 127 7.56 5.43 -0.96
N GLY A 128 8.09 4.47 -0.22
CA GLY A 128 8.64 4.67 1.11
C GLY A 128 9.80 5.67 1.13
N VAL A 129 10.76 5.54 0.21
CA VAL A 129 11.86 6.51 0.05
C VAL A 129 11.32 7.90 -0.31
N ALA A 130 10.39 8.00 -1.25
CA ALA A 130 9.78 9.28 -1.62
C ALA A 130 9.10 9.95 -0.42
N MET A 131 8.44 9.17 0.44
CA MET A 131 7.84 9.67 1.66
C MET A 131 8.88 10.14 2.67
N VAL A 132 9.97 9.41 2.88
CA VAL A 132 11.08 9.83 3.76
C VAL A 132 11.69 11.14 3.28
N VAL A 133 11.96 11.25 1.97
CA VAL A 133 12.49 12.48 1.36
C VAL A 133 11.50 13.65 1.56
N SER A 134 10.20 13.42 1.34
CA SER A 134 9.19 14.46 1.54
C SER A 134 9.10 14.92 3.00
N ALA A 135 9.24 14.01 3.97
CA ALA A 135 9.28 14.36 5.39
C ALA A 135 10.54 15.14 5.75
N ALA A 136 11.71 14.74 5.23
CA ALA A 136 12.96 15.44 5.47
C ALA A 136 12.93 16.88 4.91
N LEU A 137 12.37 17.06 3.71
CA LEU A 137 12.16 18.39 3.12
C LEU A 137 11.17 19.22 3.93
N ALA A 138 10.09 18.62 4.42
CA ALA A 138 9.15 19.31 5.31
C ALA A 138 9.86 19.80 6.57
N ILE A 139 10.64 18.96 7.25
CA ILE A 139 11.43 19.36 8.44
C ILE A 139 12.39 20.52 8.11
N ALA A 140 13.12 20.40 7.00
CA ALA A 140 14.11 21.41 6.60
C ALA A 140 13.48 22.77 6.28
N THR A 141 12.23 22.79 5.81
CA THR A 141 11.53 24.02 5.43
C THR A 141 10.68 24.62 6.55
N SER A 142 10.06 23.79 7.41
CA SER A 142 9.16 24.26 8.46
C SER A 142 9.81 24.39 9.84
N GLY A 143 10.97 23.77 10.10
CA GLY A 143 11.69 23.85 11.38
C GLY A 143 10.99 23.22 12.60
N GLU A 144 9.73 22.79 12.47
CA GLU A 144 8.96 22.16 13.55
C GLU A 144 9.13 20.63 13.58
N PHE A 145 9.71 20.13 14.67
CA PHE A 145 9.92 18.69 14.91
C PHE A 145 8.70 17.96 15.50
N ASN A 146 7.73 18.69 16.10
CA ASN A 146 6.63 18.08 16.87
C ASN A 146 5.43 17.61 16.02
N ARG A 147 5.40 17.93 14.71
CA ARG A 147 4.34 17.53 13.77
C ARG A 147 4.90 17.04 12.43
N VAL A 148 6.02 16.34 12.46
CA VAL A 148 6.64 15.78 11.27
C VAL A 148 5.82 14.58 10.78
N GLY A 149 4.86 14.86 9.90
CA GLY A 149 4.29 13.89 8.98
C GLY A 149 4.79 14.20 7.58
N ALA A 150 5.22 13.20 6.81
CA ALA A 150 5.24 13.35 5.36
C ALA A 150 3.83 13.74 4.95
N PHE A 151 3.68 14.77 4.14
CA PHE A 151 2.38 15.16 3.61
C PHE A 151 1.32 15.52 4.68
N TYR A 152 1.67 16.17 5.79
CA TYR A 152 0.73 16.48 6.89
C TYR A 152 -0.02 15.24 7.45
N SER A 153 0.48 14.04 7.18
CA SER A 153 -0.11 12.78 7.65
C SER A 153 0.16 12.54 9.13
N ASN A 154 -0.62 11.65 9.74
CA ASN A 154 -0.40 11.26 11.13
C ASN A 154 1.03 10.70 11.30
N PRO A 155 1.85 11.21 12.25
CA PRO A 155 3.23 10.76 12.45
C PRO A 155 3.34 9.24 12.69
N ILE A 156 2.29 8.61 13.22
CA ILE A 156 2.19 7.16 13.37
C ILE A 156 2.24 6.44 12.01
N LEU A 157 1.59 7.00 10.99
CA LEU A 157 1.59 6.43 9.65
C LEU A 157 2.97 6.61 9.02
N LEU A 158 3.57 7.80 9.11
CA LEU A 158 4.93 8.03 8.61
C LEU A 158 5.93 7.02 9.21
N ALA A 159 5.89 6.83 10.54
CA ALA A 159 6.76 5.88 11.23
C ALA A 159 6.58 4.42 10.74
N ARG A 160 5.35 4.03 10.37
CA ARG A 160 5.08 2.70 9.80
C ARG A 160 5.64 2.57 8.38
N ALA A 161 5.45 3.57 7.53
CA ALA A 161 5.99 3.56 6.16
C ALA A 161 7.53 3.58 6.15
N SER A 162 8.15 4.45 6.94
CA SER A 162 9.61 4.54 7.04
C SER A 162 10.20 3.28 7.68
N GLY A 163 9.59 2.77 8.75
CA GLY A 163 9.98 1.51 9.39
C GLY A 163 9.90 0.32 8.43
N PHE A 164 8.82 0.22 7.64
CA PHE A 164 8.69 -0.80 6.61
C PHE A 164 9.76 -0.66 5.52
N THR A 165 10.08 0.57 5.12
CA THR A 165 11.12 0.85 4.11
C THR A 165 12.50 0.42 4.60
N VAL A 166 12.84 0.71 5.86
CA VAL A 166 14.11 0.28 6.48
C VAL A 166 14.19 -1.24 6.52
N LEU A 167 13.14 -1.92 6.97
CA LEU A 167 13.09 -3.38 6.99
C LEU A 167 13.26 -3.99 5.59
N LEU A 168 12.62 -3.39 4.59
CA LEU A 168 12.70 -3.82 3.19
C LEU A 168 14.12 -3.63 2.62
N VAL A 169 14.77 -2.50 2.93
CA VAL A 169 16.18 -2.26 2.59
C VAL A 169 17.10 -3.28 3.25
N CYS A 170 16.92 -3.52 4.56
CA CYS A 170 17.70 -4.53 5.30
C CYS A 170 17.51 -5.93 4.71
N LEU A 171 16.28 -6.29 4.34
CA LEU A 171 15.97 -7.57 3.71
C LEU A 171 16.63 -7.70 2.33
N LEU A 172 16.58 -6.66 1.50
CA LEU A 172 17.21 -6.65 0.17
C LEU A 172 18.74 -6.69 0.26
N TYR A 173 19.32 -6.05 1.27
CA TYR A 173 20.75 -6.16 1.58
C TYR A 173 21.11 -7.59 2.00
N TRP A 174 20.35 -8.18 2.93
CA TRP A 174 20.60 -9.54 3.40
C TRP A 174 20.47 -10.59 2.28
N LEU A 175 19.51 -10.42 1.38
CA LEU A 175 19.33 -11.27 0.19
C LEU A 175 20.40 -11.03 -0.90
N GLY A 176 21.40 -10.16 -0.66
CA GLY A 176 22.48 -9.86 -1.59
C GLY A 176 22.04 -9.15 -2.87
N ARG A 177 20.80 -8.63 -2.91
CA ARG A 177 20.22 -7.96 -4.08
C ARG A 177 20.67 -6.51 -4.20
N ILE A 178 21.13 -5.91 -3.10
CA ILE A 178 21.71 -4.56 -3.07
C ILE A 178 23.10 -4.65 -2.41
N ARG A 179 24.12 -4.06 -3.05
CA ARG A 179 25.47 -3.95 -2.49
C ARG A 179 25.57 -2.68 -1.63
N ILE A 180 26.19 -2.78 -0.46
CA ILE A 180 26.38 -1.71 0.56
C ILE A 180 26.92 -0.38 0.02
N TRP A 181 27.59 -0.40 -1.14
CA TRP A 181 28.13 0.79 -1.80
C TRP A 181 27.09 1.85 -2.16
N LEU A 182 25.80 1.52 -2.19
CA LEU A 182 24.71 2.49 -2.39
C LEU A 182 24.30 3.25 -1.11
N PHE A 183 24.73 2.77 0.07
CA PHE A 183 24.47 3.37 1.39
C PHE A 183 25.69 4.05 2.00
N LEU A 184 26.85 4.00 1.34
CA LEU A 184 27.91 4.95 1.63
C LEU A 184 27.40 6.30 1.15
N PRO A 185 27.06 7.25 2.05
CA PRO A 185 26.98 8.63 1.60
C PRO A 185 28.30 8.93 0.89
N ALA A 186 28.24 9.80 -0.12
CA ALA A 186 29.40 10.53 -0.58
C ALA A 186 29.96 11.40 0.56
N ALA A 187 30.42 10.78 1.64
CA ALA A 187 31.28 11.33 2.67
C ALA A 187 32.72 11.28 2.13
N ALA A 188 32.92 11.90 0.97
CA ALA A 188 34.21 12.23 0.36
C ALA A 188 33.96 13.01 -0.95
N ALA A 189 33.46 14.24 -0.83
CA ALA A 189 33.76 15.36 -1.73
C ALA A 189 33.32 16.67 -1.08
#